data_AF-A0A959NQP9-F1
#
_entry.id   AF-A0A959NQP9-F1
#
_cell.length_a   1.000
_cell.length_b   1.000
_cell.length_c   1.000
_cell.angle_alpha   90.00
_cell.angle_beta   90.00
_cell.angle_gamma   90.00
#
_symmetry.space_group_name_H-M   'P 1'
#
loop_
_entity.id
_entity.type
_entity.pdbx_description
1 polymer ?
#
loop_
_entity_poly.entity_id
_entity_poly.type
_entity_poly.pdbx_seq_one_letter_code
_entity_poly.pdbx_strand_id
1 'polypeptide(L)'
;MFLTFQAIYETEDWKFFDVDFNTRDHIISAYGSLIGGILAFLSILFVLYQVYEQREQIIIEREEAANDKLQDLKDRLLLLTNYLQTLEKDIVRHGERMDTFFKAEKENPSTMNTMYFNTNKNFERVIEMDILSNFKAFQAFFKEDEEDWQKQFVNLYEISDFYNEAFKDLKKKYALHIEDKVTKQKQIAADMMELLNANARLVDDYRIKFGVADYLTKPWSNLINDYNPAHYEYLQEVQDAGDVPDFRHISDNLLLPFIAEAMDIRRDEGYDDLGSRNIIELASTIRKKIWDVEVYSIQYAGDIEKQFNNYFSPENENINELKTIKSKIDAKL
;
A
#
# COMPACT_ATOMS: atom_id res chain seq x y z
N MET A 1 5.43 -34.46 72.18
CA MET A 1 6.26 -34.37 73.41
C MET A 1 5.70 -33.22 74.23
N PHE A 2 5.32 -33.45 75.50
CA PHE A 2 4.64 -32.55 76.47
C PHE A 2 3.21 -32.89 76.95
N LEU A 3 2.68 -34.10 76.69
CA LEU A 3 1.47 -34.61 77.38
C LEU A 3 1.57 -36.11 77.74
N THR A 4 2.75 -36.59 78.13
CA THR A 4 2.97 -38.01 78.49
C THR A 4 3.71 -38.22 79.81
N PHE A 5 3.95 -37.18 80.61
CA PHE A 5 4.90 -37.24 81.73
C PHE A 5 4.29 -37.23 83.15
N GLN A 6 2.98 -37.43 83.33
CA GLN A 6 2.35 -37.32 84.67
C GLN A 6 1.47 -38.51 85.09
N ALA A 7 1.61 -39.67 84.46
CA ALA A 7 0.89 -40.90 84.86
C ALA A 7 1.82 -41.99 85.42
N ILE A 8 2.99 -41.63 85.96
CA ILE A 8 3.91 -42.57 86.61
C ILE A 8 4.16 -42.08 88.04
N TYR A 9 3.25 -42.46 88.93
CA TYR A 9 3.59 -42.71 90.33
C TYR A 9 3.23 -44.16 90.63
N GLU A 10 4.25 -44.89 91.08
CA GLU A 10 4.18 -46.26 91.54
C GLU A 10 3.21 -46.37 92.71
N THR A 11 2.14 -47.14 92.52
CA THR A 11 1.38 -47.75 93.62
C THR A 11 1.37 -49.25 93.42
N GLU A 12 1.85 -49.96 94.44
CA GLU A 12 1.97 -51.40 94.57
C GLU A 12 0.59 -52.08 94.68
N ASP A 13 -0.24 -52.03 93.63
CA ASP A 13 -1.33 -52.98 93.38
C ASP A 13 -1.99 -52.70 92.02
N TRP A 14 -1.33 -53.12 90.94
CA TRP A 14 -1.84 -52.99 89.56
C TRP A 14 -2.63 -54.23 89.09
N LYS A 15 -2.92 -55.16 90.00
CA LYS A 15 -3.83 -56.30 89.75
C LYS A 15 -5.30 -55.90 89.57
N PHE A 16 -5.65 -54.62 89.74
CA PHE A 16 -7.00 -54.10 89.47
C PHE A 16 -7.17 -53.43 88.09
N PHE A 17 -6.09 -53.31 87.31
CA PHE A 17 -6.14 -53.03 85.87
C PHE A 17 -5.57 -54.22 85.09
N ASP A 18 -5.95 -55.43 85.51
CA ASP A 18 -5.88 -56.58 84.60
C ASP A 18 -7.03 -56.39 83.61
N VAL A 19 -6.77 -55.67 82.52
CA VAL A 19 -7.64 -55.75 81.34
C VAL A 19 -7.50 -57.19 80.88
N ASP A 20 -8.44 -58.04 81.29
CA ASP A 20 -8.47 -59.44 80.89
C ASP A 20 -8.63 -59.53 79.36
N PHE A 21 -7.48 -59.61 78.67
CA PHE A 21 -7.40 -59.79 77.22
C PHE A 21 -7.84 -61.22 76.83
N ASN A 22 -7.66 -62.21 77.71
CA ASN A 22 -7.90 -63.63 77.40
C ASN A 22 -9.39 -63.99 77.26
N THR A 23 -10.31 -63.20 77.81
CA THR A 23 -11.77 -63.39 77.61
C THR A 23 -12.46 -62.29 76.80
N ARG A 24 -11.73 -61.24 76.39
CA ARG A 24 -12.27 -60.08 75.64
C ARG A 24 -11.53 -59.73 74.36
N ASP A 25 -10.69 -60.62 73.84
CA ASP A 25 -10.07 -60.51 72.51
C ASP A 25 -11.07 -60.12 71.41
N HIS A 26 -12.29 -60.66 71.47
CA HIS A 26 -13.37 -60.31 70.55
C HIS A 26 -13.80 -58.84 70.65
N ILE A 27 -13.78 -58.22 71.83
CA ILE A 27 -14.20 -56.83 72.04
C ILE A 27 -13.10 -55.87 71.58
N ILE A 28 -11.84 -56.16 71.89
CA ILE A 28 -10.70 -55.31 71.49
C ILE A 28 -10.45 -55.41 69.99
N SER A 29 -10.55 -56.61 69.42
CA SER A 29 -10.58 -56.82 67.97
C SER A 29 -11.75 -56.08 67.32
N ALA A 30 -12.94 -56.06 67.96
CA ALA A 30 -14.07 -55.28 67.46
C ALA A 30 -13.82 -53.75 67.49
N TYR A 31 -13.18 -53.20 68.53
CA TYR A 31 -12.81 -51.77 68.58
C TYR A 31 -11.71 -51.42 67.57
N GLY A 32 -10.69 -52.28 67.41
CA GLY A 32 -9.65 -52.11 66.40
C GLY A 32 -10.21 -52.17 64.97
N SER A 33 -11.15 -53.09 64.73
CA SER A 33 -11.90 -53.19 63.47
C SER A 33 -12.80 -51.98 63.23
N LEU A 34 -13.43 -51.44 64.28
CA LEU A 34 -14.25 -50.23 64.20
C LEU A 34 -13.40 -49.00 63.85
N ILE A 35 -12.25 -48.81 64.52
CA ILE A 35 -11.32 -47.72 64.22
C ILE A 35 -10.74 -47.87 62.81
N GLY A 36 -10.34 -49.09 62.43
CA GLY A 36 -9.90 -49.39 61.07
C GLY A 36 -10.97 -49.11 60.02
N GLY A 37 -12.23 -49.44 60.31
CA GLY A 37 -13.39 -49.16 59.47
C GLY A 37 -13.68 -47.66 59.34
N ILE A 38 -13.58 -46.90 60.43
CA ILE A 38 -13.74 -45.44 60.43
C ILE A 38 -12.60 -44.77 59.65
N LEU A 39 -11.36 -45.21 59.83
CA LEU A 39 -10.21 -44.69 59.08
C LEU A 39 -10.31 -45.03 57.60
N ALA A 40 -10.73 -46.25 57.24
CA ALA A 40 -10.99 -46.64 55.86
C ALA A 40 -12.12 -45.81 55.24
N PHE A 41 -13.22 -45.59 55.98
CA PHE A 41 -14.32 -44.74 55.55
C PHE A 41 -13.88 -43.28 55.31
N LEU A 42 -13.12 -42.70 56.26
CA LEU A 42 -12.56 -41.36 56.11
C LEU A 42 -11.62 -41.28 54.89
N SER A 43 -10.80 -42.30 54.68
CA SER A 43 -9.89 -42.37 53.53
C SER A 43 -10.65 -42.40 52.21
N ILE A 44 -11.72 -43.20 52.12
CA ILE A 44 -12.62 -43.24 50.96
C ILE A 44 -13.30 -41.87 50.77
N LEU A 45 -13.73 -41.22 51.85
CA LEU A 45 -14.41 -39.93 51.79
C LEU A 45 -13.47 -38.81 51.31
N PHE A 46 -12.20 -38.82 51.76
CA PHE A 46 -11.17 -37.91 51.25
C PHE A 46 -10.89 -38.15 49.76
N VAL A 47 -10.82 -39.40 49.31
CA VAL A 47 -10.65 -39.72 47.89
C VAL A 47 -11.85 -39.23 47.07
N LEU A 48 -13.09 -39.45 47.54
CA LEU A 48 -14.29 -38.94 46.86
C LEU A 48 -14.30 -37.41 46.76
N TYR A 49 -13.90 -36.73 47.83
CA TYR A 49 -13.79 -35.27 47.84
C TYR A 49 -12.71 -34.78 46.86
N GLN A 50 -11.53 -35.39 46.85
CA GLN A 50 -10.48 -35.08 45.86
C GLN A 50 -10.94 -35.29 44.41
N VAL A 51 -11.66 -36.38 44.13
CA VAL A 51 -12.21 -36.65 42.79
C VAL A 51 -13.23 -35.59 42.39
N TYR A 52 -14.06 -35.12 43.34
CA TYR A 52 -15.01 -34.04 43.09
C TYR A 52 -14.30 -32.71 42.80
N GLU A 53 -13.32 -32.33 43.63
CA GLU A 53 -12.53 -31.10 43.47
C GLU A 53 -11.75 -31.12 42.15
N GLN A 54 -11.09 -32.23 41.80
CA GLN A 54 -10.41 -32.40 40.51
C GLN A 54 -11.38 -32.24 39.34
N ARG A 55 -12.60 -32.77 39.45
CA ARG A 55 -13.61 -32.63 38.40
C ARG A 55 -14.02 -31.17 38.20
N GLU A 56 -14.21 -30.44 39.30
CA GLU A 56 -14.56 -29.01 39.26
C GLU A 56 -13.42 -28.18 38.66
N GLN A 57 -12.18 -28.45 39.08
CA GLN A 57 -11.00 -27.79 38.54
C GLN A 57 -10.82 -28.05 37.03
N ILE A 58 -11.04 -29.29 36.56
CA ILE A 58 -11.01 -29.61 35.12
C ILE A 58 -12.08 -28.84 34.34
N ILE A 59 -13.25 -28.59 34.94
CA ILE A 59 -14.31 -27.81 34.29
C ILE A 59 -13.88 -26.35 34.18
N ILE A 60 -13.39 -25.76 35.26
CA ILE A 60 -12.90 -24.37 35.28
C ILE A 60 -11.76 -24.17 34.29
N GLU A 61 -10.73 -25.03 34.31
CA GLU A 61 -9.60 -24.95 33.38
C GLU A 61 -10.05 -25.06 31.91
N ARG A 62 -11.07 -25.89 31.63
CA ARG A 62 -11.66 -25.98 30.28
C ARG A 62 -12.41 -24.72 29.88
N GLU A 63 -13.15 -24.12 30.81
CA GLU A 63 -13.88 -22.86 30.56
C GLU A 63 -12.92 -21.69 30.37
N GLU A 64 -11.87 -21.57 31.19
CA GLU A 64 -10.82 -20.58 31.03
C GLU A 64 -10.09 -20.75 29.69
N ALA A 65 -9.66 -21.97 29.35
CA ALA A 65 -9.02 -22.25 28.07
C ALA A 65 -9.93 -21.96 26.86
N ALA A 66 -11.25 -22.17 27.00
CA ALA A 66 -12.22 -21.83 25.97
C ALA A 66 -12.39 -20.31 25.82
N ASN A 67 -12.44 -19.58 26.92
CA ASN A 67 -12.52 -18.11 26.94
C ASN A 67 -11.26 -17.47 26.36
N ASP A 68 -10.08 -17.94 26.76
CA ASP A 68 -8.80 -17.46 26.23
C ASP A 68 -8.71 -17.66 24.72
N LYS A 69 -9.16 -18.83 24.24
CA LYS A 69 -9.22 -19.11 22.81
C LYS A 69 -10.21 -18.20 22.07
N LEU A 70 -11.37 -17.93 22.66
CA LEU A 70 -12.35 -17.00 22.08
C LEU A 70 -11.79 -15.58 22.02
N GLN A 71 -11.06 -15.15 23.05
CA GLN A 71 -10.42 -13.85 23.11
C GLN A 71 -9.31 -13.71 22.04
N ASP A 72 -8.45 -14.72 21.84
CA ASP A 72 -7.45 -14.71 20.76
C ASP A 72 -8.10 -14.56 19.38
N LEU A 73 -9.22 -15.26 19.13
CA LEU A 73 -9.97 -15.14 17.88
C LEU A 73 -10.59 -13.74 17.72
N LYS A 74 -11.05 -13.13 18.81
CA LYS A 74 -11.57 -11.76 18.82
C LYS A 74 -10.48 -10.73 18.51
N ASP A 75 -9.32 -10.84 19.16
CA ASP A 75 -8.18 -9.94 18.97
C ASP A 75 -7.65 -10.01 17.53
N ARG A 76 -7.71 -11.19 16.89
CA ARG A 76 -7.41 -11.36 15.46
C ARG A 76 -8.37 -10.60 14.56
N LEU A 77 -9.68 -10.69 14.81
CA LEU A 77 -10.67 -9.92 14.06
C LEU A 77 -10.48 -8.41 14.25
N LEU A 78 -10.13 -7.97 15.46
CA LEU A 78 -9.81 -6.57 15.74
C LEU A 78 -8.59 -6.10 14.95
N LEU A 79 -7.52 -6.91 14.92
CA LEU A 79 -6.33 -6.61 14.12
C LEU A 79 -6.66 -6.52 12.63
N LEU A 80 -7.47 -7.45 12.13
CA LEU A 80 -7.91 -7.49 10.74
C LEU A 80 -8.70 -6.22 10.39
N THR A 81 -9.71 -5.85 11.18
CA THR A 81 -10.50 -4.61 10.99
C THR A 81 -9.60 -3.38 10.88
N ASN A 82 -8.58 -3.26 11.75
CA ASN A 82 -7.66 -2.12 11.72
C ASN A 82 -6.84 -2.06 10.43
N TYR A 83 -6.41 -3.23 9.94
CA TYR A 83 -5.74 -3.30 8.64
C TYR A 83 -6.71 -2.92 7.52
N LEU A 84 -7.90 -3.51 7.45
CA LEU A 84 -8.91 -3.21 6.43
C LEU A 84 -9.26 -1.71 6.39
N GLN A 85 -9.40 -1.06 7.54
CA GLN A 85 -9.63 0.39 7.62
C GLN A 85 -8.50 1.20 6.97
N THR A 86 -7.25 0.76 7.16
CA THR A 86 -6.10 1.44 6.56
C THR A 86 -6.03 1.17 5.06
N LEU A 87 -6.34 -0.06 4.62
CA LEU A 87 -6.41 -0.42 3.20
C LEU A 87 -7.46 0.40 2.47
N GLU A 88 -8.68 0.50 3.02
CA GLU A 88 -9.76 1.30 2.45
C GLU A 88 -9.32 2.76 2.24
N LYS A 89 -8.75 3.39 3.29
CA LYS A 89 -8.27 4.77 3.23
C LYS A 89 -7.20 4.96 2.16
N ASP A 90 -6.27 4.02 2.04
CA ASP A 90 -5.20 4.13 1.05
C ASP A 90 -5.71 3.90 -0.38
N ILE A 91 -6.66 2.97 -0.60
CA ILE A 91 -7.29 2.78 -1.92
C ILE A 91 -7.97 4.08 -2.37
N VAL A 92 -8.79 4.68 -1.51
CA VAL A 92 -9.50 5.93 -1.80
C VAL A 92 -8.51 7.07 -2.08
N ARG A 93 -7.52 7.26 -1.21
CA ARG A 93 -6.52 8.32 -1.36
C ARG A 93 -5.69 8.15 -2.63
N HIS A 94 -5.40 6.92 -3.03
CA HIS A 94 -4.73 6.65 -4.29
C HIS A 94 -5.64 6.92 -5.50
N GLY A 95 -6.93 6.58 -5.41
CA GLY A 95 -7.91 6.96 -6.43
C GLY A 95 -7.96 8.47 -6.67
N GLU A 96 -7.99 9.28 -5.61
CA GLU A 96 -7.95 10.75 -5.70
C GLU A 96 -6.67 11.26 -6.40
N ARG A 97 -5.53 10.64 -6.10
CA ARG A 97 -4.25 10.98 -6.74
C ARG A 97 -4.24 10.60 -8.22
N MET A 98 -4.81 9.45 -8.58
CA MET A 98 -4.96 9.04 -9.98
C MET A 98 -5.86 10.03 -10.74
N ASP A 99 -6.98 10.44 -10.14
CA ASP A 99 -7.91 11.42 -10.71
C ASP A 99 -7.23 12.76 -11.00
N THR A 100 -6.48 13.27 -10.02
CA THR A 100 -5.71 14.51 -10.18
C THR A 100 -4.66 14.35 -11.29
N PHE A 101 -3.94 13.22 -11.29
CA PHE A 101 -2.85 12.98 -12.24
C PHE A 101 -3.33 12.89 -13.69
N PHE A 102 -4.33 12.05 -14.00
CA PHE A 102 -4.73 11.85 -15.40
C PHE A 102 -5.38 13.11 -15.98
N LYS A 103 -6.06 13.92 -15.16
CA LYS A 103 -6.62 15.21 -15.60
C LYS A 103 -5.51 16.19 -15.96
N ALA A 104 -4.52 16.34 -15.07
CA ALA A 104 -3.37 17.20 -15.32
C ALA A 104 -2.55 16.74 -16.55
N GLU A 105 -2.36 15.44 -16.71
CA GLU A 105 -1.64 14.85 -17.85
C GLU A 105 -2.39 15.02 -19.17
N LYS A 106 -3.72 15.06 -19.16
CA LYS A 106 -4.53 15.36 -20.38
C LYS A 106 -4.53 16.84 -20.73
N GLU A 107 -4.58 17.72 -19.72
CA GLU A 107 -4.60 19.17 -19.90
C GLU A 107 -3.22 19.67 -20.38
N ASN A 108 -2.17 19.28 -19.65
CA ASN A 108 -0.79 19.70 -19.86
C ASN A 108 0.12 18.47 -20.01
N PRO A 109 0.06 17.75 -21.14
CA PRO A 109 0.84 16.53 -21.34
C PRO A 109 2.34 16.78 -21.52
N SER A 110 2.74 18.00 -21.90
CA SER A 110 4.14 18.39 -22.03
C SER A 110 4.82 18.66 -20.68
N THR A 111 4.07 18.93 -19.61
CA THR A 111 4.61 19.24 -18.28
C THR A 111 4.90 17.98 -17.47
N MET A 112 5.78 18.08 -16.48
CA MET A 112 6.07 16.95 -15.58
C MET A 112 5.03 16.85 -14.48
N ASN A 113 3.87 16.25 -14.78
CA ASN A 113 2.87 15.96 -13.77
C ASN A 113 3.32 14.79 -12.89
N THR A 114 3.11 14.89 -11.58
CA THR A 114 3.62 13.89 -10.62
C THR A 114 2.50 13.22 -9.85
N MET A 115 2.62 11.91 -9.66
CA MET A 115 1.77 11.14 -8.76
C MET A 115 2.60 10.56 -7.62
N TYR A 116 2.16 10.80 -6.38
CA TYR A 116 2.85 10.32 -5.19
C TYR A 116 2.33 8.95 -4.75
N PHE A 117 3.24 8.07 -4.34
CA PHE A 117 2.91 6.74 -3.83
C PHE A 117 3.25 6.63 -2.35
N ASN A 118 2.30 6.13 -1.55
CA ASN A 118 2.58 5.77 -0.17
C ASN A 118 3.14 4.33 -0.13
N THR A 119 4.03 4.05 0.80
CA THR A 119 4.42 2.68 1.12
C THR A 119 3.48 2.13 2.18
N ASN A 120 2.47 1.35 1.78
CA ASN A 120 1.60 0.64 2.71
C ASN A 120 1.89 -0.87 2.68
N LYS A 121 2.40 -1.41 3.78
CA LYS A 121 2.65 -2.86 3.97
C LYS A 121 1.45 -3.61 4.55
N ASN A 122 0.35 -2.94 4.84
CA ASN A 122 -0.82 -3.57 5.44
C ASN A 122 -1.49 -4.56 4.47
N PHE A 123 -1.35 -4.37 3.15
CA PHE A 123 -1.78 -5.37 2.16
C PHE A 123 -1.00 -6.68 2.37
N GLU A 124 0.33 -6.61 2.38
CA GLU A 124 1.21 -7.75 2.68
C GLU A 124 0.89 -8.35 4.05
N ARG A 125 0.68 -7.53 5.09
CA ARG A 125 0.35 -8.02 6.44
C ARG A 125 -0.98 -8.79 6.48
N VAL A 126 -2.01 -8.35 5.76
CA VAL A 126 -3.29 -9.08 5.70
C VAL A 126 -3.10 -10.43 4.99
N ILE A 127 -2.32 -10.46 3.91
CA ILE A 127 -2.03 -11.67 3.14
C ILE A 127 -1.13 -12.65 3.93
N GLU A 128 -0.14 -12.13 4.65
CA GLU A 128 0.84 -12.91 5.43
C GLU A 128 0.31 -13.37 6.81
N MET A 129 -0.83 -12.84 7.27
CA MET A 129 -1.48 -13.36 8.48
C MET A 129 -1.83 -14.83 8.31
N ASP A 130 -1.82 -15.59 9.41
CA ASP A 130 -2.19 -17.01 9.37
C ASP A 130 -3.66 -17.18 8.93
N ILE A 131 -3.82 -17.52 7.65
CA ILE A 131 -5.10 -17.69 6.95
C ILE A 131 -5.98 -18.68 7.70
N LEU A 132 -5.39 -19.76 8.26
CA LEU A 132 -6.15 -20.78 8.97
C LEU A 132 -6.73 -20.25 10.28
N SER A 133 -5.96 -19.44 11.01
CA SER A 133 -6.45 -18.80 12.24
C SER A 133 -7.49 -17.73 11.95
N ASN A 134 -7.32 -16.96 10.87
CA ASN A 134 -8.34 -16.00 10.43
C ASN A 134 -9.63 -16.71 9.99
N PHE A 135 -9.52 -17.82 9.27
CA PHE A 135 -10.67 -18.65 8.89
C PHE A 135 -11.41 -19.19 10.12
N LYS A 136 -10.67 -19.67 11.13
CA LYS A 136 -11.25 -20.12 12.41
C LYS A 136 -11.96 -18.99 13.15
N ALA A 137 -11.44 -17.76 13.09
CA ALA A 137 -12.09 -16.61 13.67
C ALA A 137 -13.41 -16.28 12.94
N PHE A 138 -13.40 -16.26 11.60
CA PHE A 138 -14.62 -16.11 10.81
C PHE A 138 -15.65 -17.21 11.13
N GLN A 139 -15.21 -18.46 11.22
CA GLN A 139 -16.08 -19.57 11.59
C GLN A 139 -16.67 -19.41 13.00
N ALA A 140 -15.92 -18.87 13.96
CA ALA A 140 -16.40 -18.71 15.33
C ALA A 140 -17.49 -17.63 15.47
N PHE A 141 -17.37 -16.52 14.73
CA PHE A 141 -18.23 -15.34 14.91
C PHE A 141 -19.36 -15.20 13.86
N PHE A 142 -19.25 -15.86 12.70
CA PHE A 142 -20.17 -15.68 11.57
C PHE A 142 -20.88 -16.96 11.11
N LYS A 143 -20.60 -18.11 11.71
CA LYS A 143 -21.19 -19.40 11.29
C LYS A 143 -22.72 -19.44 11.35
N GLU A 144 -23.32 -18.63 12.21
CA GLU A 144 -24.79 -18.54 12.36
C GLU A 144 -25.44 -17.50 11.44
N ASP A 145 -24.65 -16.73 10.69
CA ASP A 145 -25.19 -15.73 9.76
C ASP A 145 -25.80 -16.41 8.52
N GLU A 146 -26.92 -15.89 8.00
CA GLU A 146 -27.62 -16.45 6.82
C GLU A 146 -26.81 -16.32 5.52
N GLU A 147 -25.83 -15.42 5.48
CA GLU A 147 -24.91 -15.27 4.35
C GLU A 147 -23.78 -16.29 4.37
N ASP A 148 -23.28 -16.63 3.18
CA ASP A 148 -22.10 -17.47 3.02
C ASP A 148 -20.83 -16.74 3.52
N TRP A 149 -20.57 -16.83 4.82
CA TRP A 149 -19.38 -16.26 5.48
C TRP A 149 -18.07 -16.81 4.89
N GLN A 150 -18.09 -18.00 4.29
CA GLN A 150 -16.93 -18.58 3.62
C GLN A 150 -16.63 -17.79 2.34
N LYS A 151 -17.67 -17.43 1.58
CA LYS A 151 -17.53 -16.55 0.43
C LYS A 151 -16.99 -15.18 0.83
N GLN A 152 -17.48 -14.59 1.92
CA GLN A 152 -16.95 -13.30 2.42
C GLN A 152 -15.47 -13.40 2.80
N PHE A 153 -15.08 -14.51 3.44
CA PHE A 153 -13.67 -14.76 3.76
C PHE A 153 -12.82 -14.85 2.49
N VAL A 154 -13.25 -15.60 1.47
CA VAL A 154 -12.51 -15.72 0.21
C VAL A 154 -12.39 -14.34 -0.46
N ASN A 155 -13.51 -13.62 -0.59
CA ASN A 155 -13.55 -12.31 -1.24
C ASN A 155 -12.63 -11.29 -0.56
N LEU A 156 -12.50 -11.34 0.78
CA LEU A 156 -11.57 -10.49 1.53
C LEU A 156 -10.12 -10.62 1.04
N TYR A 157 -9.64 -11.85 0.89
CA TYR A 157 -8.27 -12.11 0.44
C TYR A 157 -8.11 -11.85 -1.05
N GLU A 158 -9.11 -12.18 -1.87
CA GLU A 158 -9.10 -11.85 -3.30
C GLU A 158 -8.98 -10.33 -3.53
N ILE A 159 -9.76 -9.52 -2.81
CA ILE A 159 -9.69 -8.06 -2.88
C ILE A 159 -8.33 -7.56 -2.39
N SER A 160 -7.84 -8.09 -1.27
CA SER A 160 -6.55 -7.68 -0.69
C SER A 160 -5.37 -7.99 -1.62
N ASP A 161 -5.37 -9.18 -2.24
CA ASP A 161 -4.35 -9.59 -3.19
C ASP A 161 -4.43 -8.78 -4.49
N PHE A 162 -5.64 -8.58 -5.02
CA PHE A 162 -5.87 -7.74 -6.19
C PHE A 162 -5.29 -6.33 -6.02
N TYR A 163 -5.62 -5.64 -4.93
CA TYR A 163 -5.13 -4.28 -4.71
C TYR A 163 -3.62 -4.25 -4.44
N ASN A 164 -3.08 -5.24 -3.72
CA ASN A 164 -1.63 -5.36 -3.51
C ASN A 164 -0.87 -5.38 -4.84
N GLU A 165 -1.30 -6.25 -5.77
CA GLU A 165 -0.66 -6.38 -7.07
C GLU A 165 -0.96 -5.18 -7.99
N ALA A 166 -2.18 -4.66 -7.95
CA ALA A 166 -2.55 -3.46 -8.71
C ALA A 166 -1.69 -2.25 -8.32
N PHE A 167 -1.40 -2.07 -7.02
CA PHE A 167 -0.52 -1.00 -6.56
C PHE A 167 0.93 -1.16 -7.03
N LYS A 168 1.47 -2.39 -6.99
CA LYS A 168 2.81 -2.69 -7.49
C LYS A 168 2.93 -2.42 -8.99
N ASP A 169 1.96 -2.88 -9.77
CA ASP A 169 1.91 -2.67 -11.22
C ASP A 169 1.77 -1.18 -11.57
N LEU A 170 0.86 -0.46 -10.91
CA LEU A 170 0.66 0.98 -11.11
C LEU A 170 1.96 1.75 -10.84
N LYS A 171 2.63 1.47 -9.72
CA LYS A 171 3.90 2.12 -9.34
C LYS A 171 4.99 1.86 -10.38
N LYS A 172 5.10 0.61 -10.87
CA LYS A 172 6.07 0.24 -11.88
C LYS A 172 5.82 0.95 -13.20
N LYS A 173 4.56 0.96 -13.68
CA LYS A 173 4.17 1.65 -14.91
C LYS A 173 4.41 3.15 -14.83
N TYR A 174 4.08 3.77 -13.70
CA TYR A 174 4.36 5.19 -13.46
C TYR A 174 5.85 5.51 -13.51
N ALA A 175 6.68 4.71 -12.84
CA ALA A 175 8.13 4.93 -12.85
C ALA A 175 8.71 4.88 -14.27
N LEU A 176 8.28 3.90 -15.08
CA LEU A 176 8.67 3.79 -16.49
C LEU A 176 8.20 4.98 -17.33
N HIS A 177 6.95 5.41 -17.14
CA HIS A 177 6.40 6.57 -17.85
C HIS A 177 7.19 7.86 -17.56
N ILE A 178 7.44 8.15 -16.29
CA ILE A 178 8.19 9.34 -15.89
C ILE A 178 9.63 9.29 -16.40
N GLU A 179 10.30 8.14 -16.32
CA GLU A 179 11.67 7.99 -16.83
C GLU A 179 11.74 8.23 -18.35
N ASP A 180 10.82 7.65 -19.12
CA ASP A 180 10.73 7.85 -20.57
C ASP A 180 10.44 9.33 -20.89
N LYS A 181 9.47 9.94 -20.19
CA LYS A 181 9.10 11.34 -20.37
C LYS A 181 10.27 12.29 -20.12
N VAL A 182 10.96 12.13 -18.98
CA VAL A 182 12.17 12.92 -18.65
C VAL A 182 13.24 12.75 -19.73
N THR A 183 13.45 11.52 -20.19
CA THR A 183 14.48 11.22 -21.21
C THR A 183 14.18 11.93 -22.52
N LYS A 184 12.93 11.85 -23.00
CA LYS A 184 12.50 12.53 -24.23
C LYS A 184 12.57 14.06 -24.09
N GLN A 185 12.17 14.61 -22.96
CA GLN A 185 12.28 16.06 -22.70
C GLN A 185 13.74 16.55 -22.70
N LYS A 186 14.67 15.78 -22.12
CA LYS A 186 16.11 16.09 -22.20
C LYS A 186 16.62 16.06 -23.63
N GLN A 187 16.14 15.12 -24.45
CA GLN A 187 16.51 15.06 -25.86
C GLN A 187 15.96 16.27 -26.62
N ILE A 188 14.71 16.68 -26.39
CA ILE A 188 14.12 17.89 -26.96
C ILE A 188 14.95 19.12 -26.58
N ALA A 189 15.34 19.25 -25.31
CA ALA A 189 16.18 20.36 -24.86
C ALA A 189 17.56 20.38 -25.54
N ALA A 190 18.18 19.21 -25.74
CA ALA A 190 19.45 19.11 -26.46
C ALA A 190 19.31 19.49 -27.94
N ASP A 191 18.26 19.01 -28.62
CA ASP A 191 17.96 19.36 -30.01
C ASP A 191 17.66 20.86 -30.17
N MET A 192 16.95 21.46 -29.20
CA MET A 192 16.72 22.90 -29.15
C MET A 192 18.03 23.69 -29.04
N MET A 193 18.96 23.24 -28.21
CA MET A 193 20.28 23.85 -28.11
C MET A 193 21.06 23.72 -29.44
N GLU A 194 20.95 22.58 -30.12
CA GLU A 194 21.54 22.38 -31.45
C GLU A 194 20.92 23.34 -32.48
N LEU A 195 19.60 23.53 -32.45
CA LEU A 195 18.90 24.46 -33.33
C LEU A 195 19.39 25.90 -33.13
N LEU A 196 19.44 26.39 -31.89
CA LEU A 196 19.88 27.75 -31.59
C LEU A 196 21.34 27.99 -32.02
N ASN A 197 22.20 26.98 -31.85
CA ASN A 197 23.59 27.04 -32.31
C ASN A 197 23.70 27.03 -33.85
N ALA A 198 22.89 26.21 -34.53
CA ALA A 198 22.85 26.17 -35.99
C ALA A 198 22.35 27.51 -36.56
N ASN A 199 21.32 28.09 -35.93
CA ASN A 199 20.80 29.41 -36.23
C ASN A 199 21.88 30.49 -36.12
N ALA A 200 22.60 30.55 -34.99
CA ALA A 200 23.66 31.52 -34.78
C ALA A 200 24.77 31.41 -35.83
N ARG A 201 25.21 30.18 -36.15
CA ARG A 201 26.21 29.92 -37.20
C ARG A 201 25.74 30.40 -38.57
N LEU A 202 24.47 30.13 -38.93
CA LEU A 202 23.94 30.57 -40.22
C LEU A 202 23.95 32.10 -40.33
N VAL A 203 23.53 32.82 -39.29
CA VAL A 203 23.59 34.29 -39.27
C VAL A 203 25.02 34.80 -39.43
N ASP A 204 25.99 34.19 -38.74
CA ASP A 204 27.41 34.53 -38.88
C ASP A 204 27.95 34.25 -40.30
N ASP A 205 27.57 33.12 -40.90
CA ASP A 205 27.97 32.76 -42.27
C ASP A 205 27.40 33.74 -43.30
N TYR A 206 26.15 34.18 -43.12
CA TYR A 206 25.55 35.24 -43.91
C TYR A 206 26.30 36.57 -43.74
N ARG A 207 26.70 36.91 -42.51
CA ARG A 207 27.49 38.11 -42.21
C ARG A 207 28.87 38.08 -42.85
N ILE A 208 29.52 36.92 -42.91
CA ILE A 208 30.81 36.73 -43.59
C ILE A 208 30.64 36.84 -45.11
N LYS A 209 29.61 36.19 -45.67
CA LYS A 209 29.39 36.11 -47.13
C LYS A 209 28.92 37.42 -47.75
N PHE A 210 28.03 38.15 -47.08
CA PHE A 210 27.39 39.36 -47.61
C PHE A 210 27.83 40.65 -46.92
N GLY A 211 28.51 40.58 -45.78
CA GLY A 211 28.97 41.74 -45.02
C GLY A 211 27.94 42.28 -44.02
N VAL A 212 28.42 43.10 -43.08
CA VAL A 212 27.64 43.60 -41.92
C VAL A 212 26.44 44.45 -42.32
N ALA A 213 26.51 45.16 -43.45
CA ALA A 213 25.44 46.04 -43.89
C ALA A 213 24.26 45.27 -44.52
N ASP A 214 24.53 44.12 -45.15
CA ASP A 214 23.59 43.49 -46.10
C ASP A 214 23.11 42.11 -45.66
N TYR A 215 23.69 41.49 -44.63
CA TYR A 215 23.34 40.12 -44.24
C TYR A 215 21.87 39.97 -43.80
N LEU A 216 21.32 40.95 -43.08
CA LEU A 216 19.91 40.97 -42.67
C LEU A 216 18.93 41.28 -43.80
N THR A 217 19.40 41.71 -44.98
CA THR A 217 18.51 41.88 -46.13
C THR A 217 18.20 40.54 -46.80
N LYS A 218 18.80 39.44 -46.34
CA LYS A 218 18.55 38.09 -46.87
C LYS A 218 17.46 37.41 -46.04
N PRO A 219 16.39 36.88 -46.66
CA PRO A 219 15.23 36.37 -45.93
C PRO A 219 15.58 35.30 -44.88
N TRP A 220 16.44 34.34 -45.23
CA TRP A 220 16.88 33.29 -44.31
C TRP A 220 17.61 33.85 -43.07
N SER A 221 18.51 34.82 -43.26
CA SER A 221 19.23 35.43 -42.15
C SER A 221 18.32 36.29 -41.28
N ASN A 222 17.34 36.98 -41.88
CA ASN A 222 16.40 37.83 -41.16
C ASN A 222 15.49 36.98 -40.26
N LEU A 223 14.85 35.96 -40.83
CA LEU A 223 13.98 35.03 -40.10
C LEU A 223 14.66 34.43 -38.87
N ILE A 224 15.91 33.98 -39.01
CA ILE A 224 16.65 33.38 -37.90
C ILE A 224 17.06 34.42 -36.85
N ASN A 225 17.46 35.61 -37.30
CA ASN A 225 17.81 36.71 -36.43
C ASN A 225 16.61 37.18 -35.60
N ASP A 226 15.39 37.02 -36.09
CA ASP A 226 14.16 37.33 -35.34
C ASP A 226 13.75 36.18 -34.39
N TYR A 227 13.93 34.92 -34.81
CA TYR A 227 13.56 33.76 -34.00
C TYR A 227 14.40 33.61 -32.72
N ASN A 228 15.73 33.74 -32.81
CA ASN A 228 16.62 33.48 -31.68
C ASN A 228 16.33 34.41 -30.46
N PRO A 229 16.20 35.74 -30.63
CA PRO A 229 15.80 36.64 -29.55
C PRO A 229 14.44 36.27 -28.96
N ALA A 230 13.42 36.02 -29.79
CA ALA A 230 12.08 35.66 -29.30
C ALA A 230 12.11 34.39 -28.44
N HIS A 231 12.94 33.40 -28.81
CA HIS A 231 13.12 32.21 -28.00
C HIS A 231 13.78 32.50 -26.64
N TYR A 232 14.82 33.33 -26.61
CA TYR A 232 15.47 33.71 -25.35
C TYR A 232 14.59 34.60 -24.46
N GLU A 233 13.79 35.49 -25.06
CA GLU A 233 12.80 36.30 -24.34
C GLU A 233 11.80 35.40 -23.62
N TYR A 234 11.26 34.39 -24.30
CA TYR A 234 10.38 33.40 -23.67
C TYR A 234 11.05 32.67 -22.50
N LEU A 235 12.30 32.23 -22.66
CA LEU A 235 13.03 31.56 -21.57
C LEU A 235 13.26 32.50 -20.37
N GLN A 236 13.51 33.79 -20.62
CA GLN A 236 13.67 34.79 -19.57
C GLN A 236 12.34 35.05 -18.85
N GLU A 237 11.23 35.19 -19.59
CA GLU A 237 9.89 35.37 -19.01
C GLU A 237 9.52 34.22 -18.07
N VAL A 238 9.76 32.98 -18.51
CA VAL A 238 9.52 31.78 -17.68
C VAL A 238 10.43 31.75 -16.45
N GLN A 239 11.70 32.12 -16.61
CA GLN A 239 12.65 32.18 -15.50
C GLN A 239 12.24 33.23 -14.45
N ASP A 240 11.80 34.40 -14.90
CA ASP A 240 11.37 35.51 -14.03
C ASP A 240 10.08 35.17 -13.27
N ALA A 241 9.19 34.37 -13.88
CA ALA A 241 7.99 33.83 -13.26
C ALA A 241 8.27 32.69 -12.25
N GLY A 242 9.45 32.08 -12.30
CA GLY A 242 9.79 30.91 -11.49
C GLY A 242 9.16 29.60 -11.98
N ASP A 243 8.76 29.56 -13.25
CA ASP A 243 8.09 28.43 -13.88
C ASP A 243 9.06 27.55 -14.69
N VAL A 244 8.53 26.45 -15.25
CA VAL A 244 9.27 25.55 -16.13
C VAL A 244 8.84 25.79 -17.59
N PRO A 245 9.76 25.77 -18.57
CA PRO A 245 9.40 25.98 -19.97
C PRO A 245 8.34 24.98 -20.45
N ASP A 246 7.32 25.50 -21.11
CA ASP A 246 6.25 24.70 -21.70
C ASP A 246 6.60 24.35 -23.16
N PHE A 247 6.85 23.07 -23.40
CA PHE A 247 7.13 22.58 -24.76
C PHE A 247 5.98 22.80 -25.73
N ARG A 248 4.73 22.83 -25.25
CA ARG A 248 3.60 23.16 -26.12
C ARG A 248 3.68 24.59 -26.60
N HIS A 249 3.98 25.54 -25.69
CA HIS A 249 4.22 26.92 -26.07
C HIS A 249 5.38 27.05 -27.08
N ILE A 250 6.51 26.38 -26.84
CA ILE A 250 7.66 26.38 -27.76
C ILE A 250 7.27 25.82 -29.13
N SER A 251 6.50 24.73 -29.16
CA SER A 251 5.92 24.23 -30.41
C SER A 251 5.07 25.32 -31.04
N ASP A 252 3.95 25.67 -30.45
CA ASP A 252 2.87 26.33 -31.20
C ASP A 252 3.12 27.81 -31.45
N ASN A 253 3.84 28.49 -30.55
CA ASN A 253 4.06 29.93 -30.63
C ASN A 253 5.44 30.31 -31.17
N LEU A 254 6.43 29.42 -31.13
CA LEU A 254 7.79 29.72 -31.62
C LEU A 254 8.14 28.90 -32.86
N LEU A 255 8.10 27.57 -32.77
CA LEU A 255 8.52 26.71 -33.87
C LEU A 255 7.51 26.69 -35.03
N LEU A 256 6.20 26.83 -34.77
CA LEU A 256 5.19 26.79 -35.84
C LEU A 256 5.31 28.00 -36.76
N PRO A 257 5.31 29.24 -36.22
CA PRO A 257 5.42 30.42 -37.06
C PRO A 257 6.77 30.44 -37.80
N PHE A 258 7.86 30.07 -37.10
CA PHE A 258 9.18 29.95 -37.71
C PHE A 258 9.19 29.03 -38.93
N ILE A 259 8.63 27.82 -38.81
CA ILE A 259 8.57 26.86 -39.92
C ILE A 259 7.65 27.36 -41.03
N ALA A 260 6.52 27.99 -40.69
CA ALA A 260 5.60 28.52 -41.69
C ALA A 260 6.28 29.58 -42.57
N GLU A 261 6.96 30.55 -41.95
CA GLU A 261 7.70 31.59 -42.65
C GLU A 261 8.89 31.02 -43.44
N ALA A 262 9.61 30.07 -42.85
CA ALA A 262 10.68 29.35 -43.55
C ALA A 262 10.17 28.62 -44.81
N MET A 263 8.96 28.05 -44.76
CA MET A 263 8.35 27.38 -45.91
C MET A 263 7.92 28.37 -47.00
N ASP A 264 7.52 29.58 -46.63
CA ASP A 264 7.25 30.66 -47.58
C ASP A 264 8.54 31.11 -48.29
N ILE A 265 9.63 31.35 -47.55
CA ILE A 265 10.94 31.68 -48.13
C ILE A 265 11.41 30.58 -49.07
N ARG A 266 11.29 29.31 -48.65
CA ARG A 266 11.66 28.16 -49.48
C ARG A 266 10.86 28.11 -50.77
N ARG A 267 9.57 28.44 -50.76
CA ARG A 267 8.73 28.45 -51.96
C ARG A 267 9.21 29.52 -52.95
N ASP A 268 9.60 30.68 -52.43
CA ASP A 268 9.88 31.86 -53.25
C ASP A 268 11.34 31.90 -53.74
N GLU A 269 12.30 31.52 -52.89
CA GLU A 269 13.74 31.61 -53.17
C GLU A 269 14.49 30.27 -53.15
N GLY A 270 13.87 29.21 -52.63
CA GLY A 270 14.53 27.92 -52.41
C GLY A 270 15.41 27.89 -51.15
N TYR A 271 16.19 26.81 -51.02
CA TYR A 271 17.17 26.67 -49.95
C TYR A 271 18.48 27.40 -50.29
N ASP A 272 19.10 27.97 -49.28
CA ASP A 272 20.47 28.47 -49.38
C ASP A 272 21.52 27.33 -49.39
N ASP A 273 22.77 27.71 -49.65
CA ASP A 273 23.95 26.86 -49.54
C ASP A 273 24.62 26.94 -48.15
N LEU A 274 23.97 27.60 -47.19
CA LEU A 274 24.52 27.90 -45.85
C LEU A 274 23.89 27.08 -44.72
N GLY A 275 22.81 26.34 -44.99
CA GLY A 275 22.26 25.36 -44.04
C GLY A 275 20.80 25.55 -43.66
N SER A 276 20.06 26.46 -44.30
CA SER A 276 18.63 26.70 -44.10
C SER A 276 17.79 25.41 -44.06
N ARG A 277 18.09 24.46 -44.95
CA ARG A 277 17.42 23.15 -44.98
C ARG A 277 17.55 22.37 -43.68
N ASN A 278 18.77 22.28 -43.14
CA ASN A 278 19.03 21.52 -41.92
C ASN A 278 18.31 22.13 -40.72
N ILE A 279 18.24 23.46 -40.67
CA ILE A 279 17.55 24.20 -39.62
C ILE A 279 16.04 23.93 -39.62
N ILE A 280 15.39 23.95 -40.79
CA ILE A 280 13.96 23.61 -40.91
C ILE A 280 13.72 22.14 -40.54
N GLU A 281 14.56 21.23 -41.02
CA GLU A 281 14.45 19.81 -40.70
C GLU A 281 14.58 19.56 -39.19
N LEU A 282 15.51 20.25 -38.53
CA LEU A 282 15.72 20.17 -37.08
C LEU A 282 14.53 20.76 -36.30
N ALA A 283 14.07 21.98 -36.65
CA ALA A 283 12.90 22.60 -36.04
C ALA A 283 11.63 21.73 -36.18
N SER A 284 11.43 21.14 -37.36
CA SER A 284 10.33 20.22 -37.62
C SER A 284 10.45 18.93 -36.81
N THR A 285 11.66 18.41 -36.63
CA THR A 285 11.94 17.21 -35.84
C THR A 285 11.65 17.44 -34.37
N ILE A 286 12.05 18.61 -33.83
CA ILE A 286 11.76 19.00 -32.45
C ILE A 286 10.26 19.04 -32.20
N ARG A 287 9.47 19.70 -33.08
CA ARG A 287 8.00 19.70 -32.97
C ARG A 287 7.40 18.30 -32.93
N LYS A 288 7.87 17.40 -33.80
CA LYS A 288 7.40 16.00 -33.82
C LYS A 288 7.71 15.30 -32.51
N LYS A 289 8.91 15.48 -31.96
CA LYS A 289 9.29 14.90 -30.66
C LYS A 289 8.44 15.45 -29.51
N ILE A 290 8.13 16.75 -29.52
CA ILE A 290 7.20 17.37 -28.55
C ILE A 290 5.83 16.70 -28.68
N TRP A 291 5.29 16.61 -29.89
CA TRP A 291 4.01 15.95 -30.14
C TRP A 291 4.01 14.47 -29.71
N ASP A 292 5.08 13.74 -29.97
CA ASP A 292 5.22 12.35 -29.52
C ASP A 292 5.13 12.24 -27.99
N VAL A 293 5.85 13.11 -27.25
CA VAL A 293 5.75 13.16 -25.78
C VAL A 293 4.32 13.42 -25.33
N GLU A 294 3.62 14.35 -26.01
CA GLU A 294 2.24 14.68 -25.65
C GLU A 294 1.29 13.51 -25.87
N VAL A 295 1.38 12.85 -27.02
CA VAL A 295 0.53 11.70 -27.37
C VAL A 295 0.74 10.54 -26.42
N TYR A 296 2.00 10.18 -26.12
CA TYR A 296 2.29 9.12 -25.16
C TYR A 296 1.76 9.45 -23.75
N SER A 297 1.89 10.71 -23.34
CA SER A 297 1.36 11.19 -22.04
C SER A 297 -0.17 11.11 -21.99
N ILE A 298 -0.86 11.55 -23.05
CA ILE A 298 -2.33 11.44 -23.15
C ILE A 298 -2.78 9.97 -23.16
N GLN A 299 -2.07 9.11 -23.88
CA GLN A 299 -2.39 7.68 -23.93
C GLN A 299 -2.24 7.05 -22.53
N TYR A 300 -1.12 7.33 -21.85
CA TYR A 300 -0.90 6.86 -20.49
C TYR A 300 -1.97 7.39 -19.52
N ALA A 301 -2.33 8.67 -19.63
CA ALA A 301 -3.42 9.27 -18.85
C ALA A 301 -4.76 8.55 -19.08
N GLY A 302 -5.06 8.18 -20.33
CA GLY A 302 -6.25 7.39 -20.67
C GLY A 302 -6.24 5.99 -20.03
N ASP A 303 -5.09 5.35 -19.90
CA ASP A 303 -4.97 4.07 -19.21
C ASP A 303 -5.14 4.22 -17.69
N ILE A 304 -4.59 5.29 -17.10
CA ILE A 304 -4.81 5.62 -15.68
C ILE A 304 -6.28 5.94 -15.39
N GLU A 305 -6.94 6.70 -16.25
CA GLU A 305 -8.37 7.00 -16.14
C GLU A 305 -9.21 5.71 -16.15
N LYS A 306 -8.92 4.78 -17.07
CA LYS A 306 -9.60 3.48 -17.10
C LYS A 306 -9.39 2.69 -15.82
N GLN A 307 -8.15 2.63 -15.32
CA GLN A 307 -7.86 1.94 -14.06
C GLN A 307 -8.56 2.59 -12.88
N PHE A 308 -8.60 3.92 -12.83
CA PHE A 308 -9.33 4.67 -11.82
C PHE A 308 -10.82 4.31 -11.84
N ASN A 309 -11.47 4.46 -12.99
CA ASN A 309 -12.91 4.19 -13.13
C ASN A 309 -13.26 2.74 -12.80
N ASN A 310 -12.42 1.78 -13.21
CA ASN A 310 -12.70 0.36 -13.05
C ASN A 310 -12.37 -0.20 -11.67
N TYR A 311 -11.45 0.42 -10.91
CA TYR A 311 -10.88 -0.20 -9.70
C TYR A 311 -10.67 0.73 -8.51
N PHE A 312 -10.48 2.03 -8.71
CA PHE A 312 -10.13 2.98 -7.64
C PHE A 312 -11.17 4.09 -7.42
N SER A 313 -12.25 4.10 -8.20
CA SER A 313 -13.39 4.98 -7.96
C SER A 313 -13.98 4.69 -6.57
N PRO A 314 -14.37 5.71 -5.78
CA PRO A 314 -14.94 5.51 -4.44
C PRO A 314 -16.19 4.62 -4.40
N GLU A 315 -16.90 4.51 -5.54
CA GLU A 315 -18.11 3.69 -5.70
C GLU A 315 -17.83 2.30 -6.29
N ASN A 316 -16.56 1.90 -6.41
CA ASN A 316 -16.20 0.61 -6.98
C ASN A 316 -16.73 -0.57 -6.17
N GLU A 317 -17.16 -1.63 -6.87
CA GLU A 317 -17.72 -2.85 -6.27
C GLU A 317 -16.78 -3.47 -5.23
N ASN A 318 -15.48 -3.60 -5.54
CA ASN A 318 -14.50 -4.20 -4.63
C ASN A 318 -14.31 -3.36 -3.35
N ILE A 319 -14.33 -2.03 -3.45
CA ILE A 319 -14.23 -1.14 -2.29
C ILE A 319 -15.50 -1.25 -1.43
N ASN A 320 -16.67 -1.30 -2.06
CA ASN A 320 -17.95 -1.44 -1.36
C ASN A 320 -18.05 -2.80 -0.67
N GLU A 321 -17.56 -3.86 -1.30
CA GLU A 321 -17.48 -5.18 -0.70
C GLU A 321 -16.51 -5.20 0.50
N LEU A 322 -15.33 -4.59 0.37
CA LEU A 322 -14.38 -4.42 1.48
C LEU A 322 -15.01 -3.68 2.67
N LYS A 323 -15.72 -2.58 2.41
CA LYS A 323 -16.48 -1.80 3.42
C LYS A 323 -17.56 -2.65 4.09
N THR A 324 -18.24 -3.49 3.31
CA THR A 324 -19.30 -4.38 3.81
C THR A 324 -18.72 -5.45 4.72
N ILE A 325 -17.65 -6.13 4.29
CA ILE A 325 -16.94 -7.15 5.10
C ILE A 325 -16.45 -6.52 6.40
N LYS A 326 -15.79 -5.36 6.33
CA LYS A 326 -15.31 -4.64 7.51
C LYS A 326 -16.47 -4.31 8.47
N SER A 327 -17.58 -3.79 7.96
CA SER A 327 -18.74 -3.42 8.80
C SER A 327 -19.34 -4.64 9.51
N LYS A 328 -19.33 -5.81 8.87
CA LYS A 328 -19.78 -7.06 9.48
C LYS A 328 -18.84 -7.53 10.59
N ILE A 329 -17.53 -7.39 10.40
CA ILE A 329 -16.53 -7.65 11.46
C ILE A 329 -16.73 -6.72 12.63
N ASP A 330 -16.88 -5.41 12.39
CA ASP A 330 -17.09 -4.42 13.45
C ASP A 330 -18.38 -4.69 14.24
N ALA A 331 -19.41 -5.28 13.63
CA ALA A 331 -20.65 -5.63 14.31
C ALA A 331 -20.54 -6.85 15.25
N LYS A 332 -19.50 -7.68 15.09
CA LYS A 332 -19.26 -8.88 15.92
C LYS A 332 -18.24 -8.62 17.05
N LEU A 333 -17.52 -7.50 16.98
CA LEU A 333 -16.54 -7.06 17.98
C LEU A 333 -17.22 -6.27 19.10
#